data_AF-A0A951BF96-F1
#
_entry.id   AF-A0A951BF96-F1
#
_cell.length_a   1.000
_cell.length_b   1.000
_cell.length_c   1.000
_cell.angle_alpha   90.00
_cell.angle_beta   90.00
_cell.angle_gamma   90.00
#
_symmetry.space_group_name_H-M   'P 1'
#
loop_
_entity.id
_entity.type
_entity.pdbx_description
1 polymer ?
#
loop_
_entity_poly.entity_id
_entity_poly.type
_entity_poly.pdbx_seq_one_letter_code
_entity_poly.pdbx_strand_id
1 'polypeptide(L)'
;GALAGMMAQARSPASRTAERRLVKPALGVTMFGVTTPCVQALTAELGADYDCLIFHATGTGGRAMENLADSGLLAGALDVTTTEVADMVVGGVFPATEDRFGAFIRRPLPYVGSVGALDMVNFGPRDTVPEKFRRRNLVQHNPQVTLMRTTRDENVAFGTFIGERLNRMQGPVRFLMPENGVSSLDSPGKPFHDPEADNALFETIEKTVVKSGGRRVERVTGNINDASFVAALLRAFREIAPRVHESA
;
A
#
# COMPACT_ATOMS: atom_id res chain seq x y z
N GLY A 1 -35.14 11.23 -19.37
CA GLY A 1 -34.39 11.60 -18.15
C GLY A 1 -33.26 10.61 -17.94
N ALA A 2 -32.05 11.08 -17.64
CA ALA A 2 -30.84 10.24 -17.50
C ALA A 2 -31.03 9.07 -16.50
N LEU A 3 -31.80 9.28 -15.42
CA LEU A 3 -32.19 8.20 -14.50
C LEU A 3 -33.00 7.08 -15.16
N ALA A 4 -33.99 7.43 -15.98
CA ALA A 4 -34.82 6.43 -16.69
C ALA A 4 -34.01 5.66 -17.74
N GLY A 5 -33.00 6.31 -18.35
CA GLY A 5 -32.05 5.65 -19.25
C GLY A 5 -31.15 4.62 -18.54
N MET A 6 -30.72 4.90 -17.31
CA MET A 6 -29.95 3.96 -16.48
C MET A 6 -30.81 2.79 -15.97
N MET A 7 -32.09 3.04 -15.64
CA MET A 7 -33.01 1.99 -15.18
C MET A 7 -33.50 1.07 -16.32
N ALA A 8 -33.58 1.57 -17.55
CA ALA A 8 -33.99 0.79 -18.72
C ALA A 8 -32.92 -0.23 -19.20
N GLN A 9 -31.71 -0.19 -18.66
CA GLN A 9 -30.62 -1.13 -18.96
C GLN A 9 -30.52 -2.30 -17.96
N ALA A 10 -31.61 -2.70 -17.31
CA ALA A 10 -31.64 -3.95 -16.55
C ALA A 10 -31.52 -5.16 -17.50
N ARG A 11 -30.28 -5.46 -17.90
CA ARG A 11 -29.93 -6.55 -18.84
C ARG A 11 -30.17 -7.91 -18.23
N SER A 12 -30.42 -8.89 -19.10
CA SER A 12 -30.78 -10.26 -18.75
C SER A 12 -29.68 -10.99 -17.95
N PRO A 13 -30.03 -11.96 -17.08
CA PRO A 13 -29.06 -12.69 -16.25
C PRO A 13 -27.97 -13.40 -17.06
N ALA A 14 -28.31 -13.90 -18.26
CA ALA A 14 -27.36 -14.56 -19.15
C ALA A 14 -26.29 -13.61 -19.71
N SER A 15 -26.64 -12.36 -20.04
CA SER A 15 -25.65 -11.37 -20.52
C SER A 15 -24.70 -10.95 -19.40
N ARG A 16 -25.20 -10.81 -18.16
CA ARG A 16 -24.37 -10.50 -16.98
C ARG A 16 -23.36 -11.60 -16.67
N THR A 17 -23.71 -12.84 -16.93
CA THR A 17 -22.85 -14.00 -16.65
C THR A 17 -21.73 -14.14 -17.69
N ALA A 18 -22.03 -13.85 -18.97
CA ALA A 18 -21.04 -13.81 -20.04
C ALA A 18 -20.09 -12.61 -19.93
N GLU A 19 -20.59 -11.42 -19.58
CA GLU A 19 -19.75 -10.23 -19.33
C GLU A 19 -18.85 -10.41 -18.10
N ARG A 20 -19.34 -11.04 -17.02
CA ARG A 20 -18.52 -11.40 -15.84
C ARG A 20 -17.34 -12.32 -16.18
N ARG A 21 -17.46 -13.15 -17.22
CA ARG A 21 -16.38 -14.05 -17.70
C ARG A 21 -15.32 -13.30 -18.52
N LEU A 22 -15.60 -12.07 -18.96
CA LEU A 22 -14.71 -11.25 -19.81
C LEU A 22 -14.01 -10.11 -19.06
N VAL A 23 -14.44 -9.76 -17.83
CA VAL A 23 -13.85 -8.68 -17.04
C VAL A 23 -12.77 -9.24 -16.11
N LYS A 24 -11.54 -8.74 -16.26
CA LYS A 24 -10.42 -9.13 -15.37
C LYS A 24 -10.75 -8.76 -13.92
N PRO A 25 -10.46 -9.62 -12.93
CA PRO A 25 -10.58 -9.26 -11.53
C PRO A 25 -9.73 -8.02 -11.20
N ALA A 26 -10.31 -7.06 -10.49
CA ALA A 26 -9.63 -5.82 -10.15
C ALA A 26 -8.73 -5.96 -8.92
N LEU A 27 -7.53 -5.39 -8.97
CA LEU A 27 -6.60 -5.29 -7.85
C LEU A 27 -6.37 -3.84 -7.47
N GLY A 28 -6.42 -3.55 -6.17
CA GLY A 28 -5.99 -2.25 -5.66
C GLY A 28 -4.47 -2.22 -5.45
N VAL A 29 -3.79 -1.21 -5.98
CA VAL A 29 -2.33 -1.06 -5.83
C VAL A 29 -2.00 0.36 -5.36
N THR A 30 -1.45 0.51 -4.16
CA THR A 30 -1.02 1.84 -3.67
C THR A 30 0.34 2.24 -4.22
N MET A 31 0.52 3.52 -4.50
CA MET A 31 1.73 4.07 -5.13
C MET A 31 2.05 5.45 -4.59
N PHE A 32 3.34 5.79 -4.58
CA PHE A 32 3.83 7.17 -4.46
C PHE A 32 4.99 7.37 -5.43
N GLY A 33 5.35 8.63 -5.73
CA GLY A 33 6.38 8.94 -6.73
C GLY A 33 7.68 8.13 -6.54
N VAL A 34 8.09 7.93 -5.29
CA VAL A 34 9.31 7.21 -4.87
C VAL A 34 9.19 5.68 -4.87
N THR A 35 8.00 5.12 -5.10
CA THR A 35 7.72 3.68 -5.24
C THR A 35 7.16 3.33 -6.64
N THR A 36 7.09 4.31 -7.54
CA THR A 36 6.62 4.13 -8.92
C THR A 36 7.28 2.97 -9.66
N PRO A 37 8.62 2.79 -9.62
CA PRO A 37 9.26 1.66 -10.32
C PRO A 37 8.72 0.30 -9.87
N CYS A 38 8.52 0.10 -8.56
CA CYS A 38 7.93 -1.11 -8.01
C CYS A 38 6.51 -1.35 -8.56
N VAL A 39 5.66 -0.32 -8.50
CA VAL A 39 4.26 -0.40 -8.94
C VAL A 39 4.13 -0.62 -10.45
N GLN A 40 4.96 0.05 -11.25
CA GLN A 40 4.98 -0.16 -12.71
C GLN A 40 5.36 -1.61 -13.06
N ALA A 41 6.36 -2.17 -12.38
CA ALA A 41 6.77 -3.55 -12.62
C ALA A 41 5.68 -4.55 -12.20
N LEU A 42 5.05 -4.34 -11.04
CA LEU A 42 3.92 -5.19 -10.59
C LEU A 42 2.75 -5.17 -11.58
N THR A 43 2.34 -3.97 -12.01
CA THR A 43 1.17 -3.81 -12.89
C THR A 43 1.42 -4.33 -14.30
N ALA A 44 2.67 -4.24 -14.80
CA ALA A 44 3.06 -4.87 -16.06
C ALA A 44 2.94 -6.41 -15.98
N GLU A 45 3.42 -7.03 -14.90
CA GLU A 45 3.42 -8.49 -14.71
C GLU A 45 2.03 -9.08 -14.42
N LEU A 46 1.12 -8.30 -13.85
CA LEU A 46 -0.24 -8.72 -13.50
C LEU A 46 -1.28 -8.33 -14.55
N GLY A 47 -0.95 -7.39 -15.44
CA GLY A 47 -1.91 -6.78 -16.37
C GLY A 47 -2.54 -7.74 -17.38
N ALA A 48 -1.94 -8.92 -17.61
CA ALA A 48 -2.55 -9.96 -18.43
C ALA A 48 -3.80 -10.56 -17.76
N ASP A 49 -3.76 -10.76 -16.44
CA ASP A 49 -4.75 -11.53 -15.68
C ASP A 49 -5.68 -10.64 -14.82
N TYR A 50 -5.22 -9.44 -14.47
CA TYR A 50 -5.90 -8.53 -13.54
C TYR A 50 -6.06 -7.12 -14.10
N ASP A 51 -7.12 -6.42 -13.66
CA ASP A 51 -7.27 -4.97 -13.85
C ASP A 51 -6.65 -4.23 -12.65
N CYS A 52 -5.46 -3.67 -12.83
CA CYS A 52 -4.72 -3.04 -11.74
C CYS A 52 -5.12 -1.57 -11.58
N LEU A 53 -5.87 -1.28 -10.53
CA LEU A 53 -6.30 0.08 -10.17
C LEU A 53 -5.23 0.71 -9.25
N ILE A 54 -4.53 1.73 -9.77
CA ILE A 54 -3.44 2.39 -9.04
C ILE A 54 -4.01 3.56 -8.21
N PHE A 55 -3.68 3.57 -6.92
CA PHE A 55 -4.10 4.60 -5.97
C PHE A 55 -2.88 5.37 -5.47
N HIS A 56 -2.86 6.68 -5.73
CA HIS A 56 -1.81 7.53 -5.20
C HIS A 56 -2.00 7.75 -3.69
N ALA A 57 -0.99 7.41 -2.90
CA ALA A 57 -1.05 7.35 -1.43
C ALA A 57 -1.04 8.75 -0.76
N THR A 58 -2.04 9.58 -1.08
CA THR A 58 -2.22 10.95 -0.56
C THR A 58 -3.31 11.07 0.51
N GLY A 59 -3.59 9.99 1.23
CA GLY A 59 -4.68 9.84 2.17
C GLY A 59 -6.00 9.52 1.47
N THR A 60 -6.37 10.32 0.45
CA THR A 60 -7.57 10.07 -0.36
C THR A 60 -7.47 8.80 -1.20
N GLY A 61 -6.28 8.46 -1.71
CA GLY A 61 -6.09 7.26 -2.52
C GLY A 61 -6.25 5.97 -1.73
N GLY A 62 -5.64 5.85 -0.55
CA GLY A 62 -5.86 4.70 0.32
C GLY A 62 -7.33 4.52 0.69
N ARG A 63 -8.04 5.62 1.03
CA ARG A 63 -9.48 5.59 1.29
C ARG A 63 -10.30 5.16 0.07
N ALA A 64 -9.95 5.63 -1.12
CA ALA A 64 -10.64 5.23 -2.34
C ALA A 64 -10.45 3.73 -2.63
N MET A 65 -9.24 3.21 -2.45
CA MET A 65 -8.96 1.77 -2.56
C MET A 65 -9.79 0.96 -1.57
N GLU A 66 -9.79 1.38 -0.30
CA GLU A 66 -10.54 0.69 0.77
C GLU A 66 -12.06 0.73 0.55
N ASN A 67 -12.60 1.83 0.02
CA ASN A 67 -14.02 1.91 -0.35
C ASN A 67 -14.39 0.88 -1.43
N LEU A 68 -13.50 0.62 -2.41
CA LEU A 68 -13.74 -0.43 -3.41
C LEU A 68 -13.63 -1.83 -2.81
N ALA A 69 -12.68 -2.06 -1.90
CA ALA A 69 -12.59 -3.31 -1.15
C ALA A 69 -13.88 -3.57 -0.34
N ASP A 70 -14.35 -2.58 0.42
CA ASP A 70 -15.59 -2.67 1.19
C ASP A 70 -16.83 -2.83 0.31
N SER A 71 -16.80 -2.35 -0.93
CA SER A 71 -17.89 -2.54 -1.90
C SER A 71 -17.85 -3.91 -2.60
N GLY A 72 -16.84 -4.74 -2.31
CA GLY A 72 -16.67 -6.05 -2.96
C GLY A 72 -16.24 -5.94 -4.43
N LEU A 73 -15.65 -4.81 -4.83
CA LEU A 73 -15.22 -4.54 -6.19
C LEU A 73 -13.75 -4.91 -6.44
N LEU A 74 -12.97 -5.20 -5.39
CA LEU A 74 -11.60 -5.69 -5.50
C LEU A 74 -11.52 -7.19 -5.23
N ALA A 75 -10.71 -7.89 -6.03
CA ALA A 75 -10.36 -9.29 -5.83
C ALA A 75 -9.18 -9.47 -4.84
N GLY A 76 -8.43 -8.40 -4.57
CA GLY A 76 -7.29 -8.37 -3.66
C GLY A 76 -6.58 -7.02 -3.71
N ALA A 77 -5.54 -6.86 -2.89
CA ALA A 77 -4.73 -5.65 -2.86
C ALA A 77 -3.23 -5.92 -2.75
N LEU A 78 -2.46 -5.04 -3.40
CA LEU A 78 -1.02 -4.84 -3.29
C LEU A 78 -0.79 -3.46 -2.67
N ASP A 79 -0.90 -3.39 -1.34
CA ASP A 79 -0.76 -2.17 -0.54
C ASP A 79 0.73 -1.89 -0.26
N VAL A 80 1.48 -1.65 -1.36
CA VAL A 80 2.94 -1.52 -1.37
C VAL A 80 3.42 -0.23 -0.68
N THR A 81 2.58 0.81 -0.64
CA THR A 81 2.96 2.16 -0.23
C THR A 81 1.99 2.66 0.83
N THR A 82 2.43 2.55 2.08
CA THR A 82 1.64 2.81 3.29
C THR A 82 2.01 4.13 3.97
N THR A 83 2.68 5.04 3.25
CA THR A 83 3.14 6.38 3.69
C THR A 83 2.07 7.24 4.37
N GLU A 84 0.80 7.04 4.03
CA GLU A 84 -0.33 7.75 4.65
C GLU A 84 -0.39 7.53 6.19
N VAL A 85 0.17 6.42 6.69
CA VAL A 85 0.34 6.15 8.13
C VAL A 85 1.33 7.12 8.77
N ALA A 86 2.43 7.44 8.09
CA ALA A 86 3.43 8.40 8.60
C ALA A 86 2.83 9.79 8.74
N ASP A 87 2.12 10.25 7.71
CA ASP A 87 1.39 11.52 7.74
C ASP A 87 0.31 11.55 8.84
N MET A 88 -0.43 10.46 9.03
CA MET A 88 -1.45 10.38 10.09
C MET A 88 -0.84 10.48 11.50
N VAL A 89 0.25 9.75 11.76
CA VAL A 89 0.86 9.67 13.09
C VAL A 89 1.64 10.95 13.44
N VAL A 90 2.35 11.54 12.47
CA VAL A 90 3.22 12.70 12.72
C VAL A 90 2.50 14.04 12.50
N GLY A 91 1.46 14.05 11.66
CA GLY A 91 0.68 15.25 11.30
C GLY A 91 1.13 15.89 9.98
N GLY A 92 1.30 15.07 8.95
CA GLY A 92 1.52 15.51 7.56
C GLY A 92 0.22 15.92 6.84
N VAL A 93 0.34 16.34 5.59
CA VAL A 93 -0.77 16.89 4.77
C VAL A 93 -1.56 15.84 4.00
N PHE A 94 -1.06 14.60 3.93
CA PHE A 94 -1.68 13.47 3.27
C PHE A 94 -2.01 12.31 4.23
N PRO A 95 -2.64 12.56 5.38
CA PRO A 95 -2.86 11.54 6.38
C PRO A 95 -3.89 10.51 5.93
N ALA A 96 -3.64 9.26 6.34
CA ALA A 96 -4.69 8.28 6.48
C ALA A 96 -5.67 8.68 7.60
N THR A 97 -6.74 7.91 7.74
CA THR A 97 -7.63 7.95 8.91
C THR A 97 -7.31 6.80 9.85
N GLU A 98 -7.78 6.86 11.10
CA GLU A 98 -7.60 5.75 12.07
C GLU A 98 -8.20 4.41 11.60
N ASP A 99 -9.10 4.42 10.61
CA ASP A 99 -9.62 3.21 9.96
C ASP A 99 -8.70 2.65 8.85
N ARG A 100 -7.49 3.17 8.63
CA ARG A 100 -6.58 2.59 7.61
C ARG A 100 -6.40 1.08 7.85
N PHE A 101 -6.44 0.33 6.75
CA PHE A 101 -6.51 -1.13 6.66
C PHE A 101 -7.85 -1.75 7.09
N GLY A 102 -8.82 -0.93 7.50
CA GLY A 102 -10.11 -1.34 8.05
C GLY A 102 -10.93 -2.16 7.07
N ALA A 103 -10.92 -1.79 5.78
CA ALA A 103 -11.64 -2.57 4.77
C ALA A 103 -11.11 -4.01 4.66
N PHE A 104 -9.79 -4.21 4.75
CA PHE A 104 -9.17 -5.55 4.71
C PHE A 104 -9.29 -6.32 6.04
N ILE A 105 -9.60 -5.63 7.14
CA ILE A 105 -10.02 -6.27 8.39
C ILE A 105 -11.45 -6.80 8.25
N ARG A 106 -12.35 -6.01 7.67
CA ARG A 106 -13.78 -6.34 7.49
C ARG A 106 -14.01 -7.36 6.37
N ARG A 107 -13.18 -7.34 5.32
CA ARG A 107 -13.31 -8.19 4.14
C ARG A 107 -12.15 -9.19 4.07
N PRO A 108 -12.42 -10.51 3.98
CA PRO A 108 -11.38 -11.53 3.92
C PRO A 108 -10.75 -11.62 2.51
N LEU A 109 -10.24 -10.50 2.00
CA LEU A 109 -9.56 -10.41 0.71
C LEU A 109 -8.08 -10.79 0.84
N PRO A 110 -7.46 -11.34 -0.21
CA PRO A 110 -6.01 -11.44 -0.32
C PRO A 110 -5.35 -10.07 -0.20
N TYR A 111 -4.47 -9.94 0.80
CA TYR A 111 -3.76 -8.71 1.09
C TYR A 111 -2.25 -8.96 1.05
N VAL A 112 -1.56 -8.27 0.14
CA VAL A 112 -0.10 -8.18 0.11
C VAL A 112 0.29 -6.75 0.44
N GLY A 113 0.99 -6.54 1.55
CA GLY A 113 1.38 -5.22 2.03
C GLY A 113 2.90 -5.02 2.09
N SER A 114 3.31 -3.76 2.12
CA SER A 114 4.69 -3.34 2.39
C SER A 114 4.71 -1.98 3.12
N VAL A 115 5.92 -1.47 3.31
CA VAL A 115 6.27 -0.27 4.10
C VAL A 115 6.71 0.89 3.21
N GLY A 116 6.32 0.88 1.93
CA GLY A 116 6.80 1.85 0.96
C GLY A 116 6.52 3.29 1.36
N ALA A 117 7.56 4.11 1.21
CA ALA A 117 7.58 5.53 1.54
C ALA A 117 7.23 5.87 3.02
N LEU A 118 7.39 4.94 3.97
CA LEU A 118 7.29 5.25 5.41
C LEU A 118 8.50 6.02 5.96
N ASP A 119 9.53 6.23 5.14
CA ASP A 119 10.67 7.12 5.42
C ASP A 119 10.31 8.60 5.34
N MET A 120 9.08 8.97 4.96
CA MET A 120 8.71 10.38 4.77
C MET A 120 7.34 10.78 5.32
N VAL A 121 7.27 12.02 5.80
CA VAL A 121 6.04 12.76 6.09
C VAL A 121 5.93 13.91 5.11
N ASN A 122 4.74 14.13 4.56
CA ASN A 122 4.50 15.13 3.54
C ASN A 122 4.05 16.46 4.17
N PHE A 123 4.64 17.55 3.69
CA PHE A 123 4.22 18.92 3.97
C PHE A 123 4.07 19.71 2.67
N GLY A 124 3.48 20.90 2.81
CA GLY A 124 3.40 21.88 1.73
C GLY A 124 4.76 22.52 1.40
N PRO A 125 4.76 23.76 0.87
CA PRO A 125 5.97 24.55 0.65
C PRO A 125 6.86 24.62 1.92
N ARG A 126 8.18 24.72 1.74
CA ARG A 126 9.15 24.58 2.84
C ARG A 126 8.93 25.56 4.00
N ASP A 127 8.48 26.77 3.70
CA ASP A 127 8.16 27.83 4.66
C ASP A 127 6.90 27.53 5.49
N THR A 128 6.00 26.69 4.98
CA THR A 128 4.78 26.21 5.67
C THR A 128 5.02 25.03 6.61
N VAL A 129 6.23 24.43 6.60
CA VAL A 129 6.58 23.33 7.52
C VAL A 129 6.48 23.84 8.98
N PRO A 130 5.73 23.14 9.87
CA PRO A 130 5.56 23.56 11.25
C PRO A 130 6.89 23.82 11.97
N GLU A 131 6.93 24.83 12.83
CA GLU A 131 8.16 25.27 13.51
C GLU A 131 8.89 24.11 14.22
N LYS A 132 8.14 23.23 14.90
CA LYS A 132 8.66 22.05 15.58
C LYS A 132 9.44 21.07 14.68
N PHE A 133 9.23 21.15 13.36
CA PHE A 133 9.83 20.27 12.36
C PHE A 133 10.88 20.96 11.49
N ARG A 134 11.08 22.29 11.60
CA ARG A 134 11.99 23.04 10.71
C ARG A 134 13.45 22.58 10.74
N ARG A 135 13.89 21.96 11.84
CA ARG A 135 15.25 21.44 12.01
C ARG A 135 15.40 19.96 11.64
N ARG A 136 14.32 19.31 11.20
CA ARG A 136 14.37 17.92 10.73
C ARG A 136 15.05 17.85 9.35
N ASN A 137 15.35 16.65 8.91
CA ASN A 137 15.88 16.43 7.57
C ASN A 137 14.75 16.63 6.54
N LEU A 138 14.82 17.74 5.80
CA LEU A 138 13.80 18.20 4.85
C LEU A 138 14.34 18.20 3.42
N VAL A 139 13.67 17.48 2.54
CA VAL A 139 13.90 17.49 1.09
C VAL A 139 12.77 18.25 0.41
N GLN A 140 13.09 19.34 -0.30
CA GLN A 140 12.11 20.01 -1.15
C GLN A 140 11.95 19.19 -2.43
N HIS A 141 10.82 18.48 -2.55
CA HIS A 141 10.55 17.67 -3.74
C HIS A 141 10.16 18.55 -4.94
N ASN A 142 9.34 19.57 -4.69
CA ASN A 142 9.00 20.61 -5.65
C ASN A 142 8.60 21.90 -4.88
N PRO A 143 8.29 23.02 -5.57
CA PRO A 143 7.91 24.26 -4.88
C PRO A 143 6.70 24.15 -3.94
N GLN A 144 5.83 23.16 -4.14
CA GLN A 144 4.59 22.94 -3.39
C GLN A 144 4.70 21.83 -2.33
N VAL A 145 5.74 20.98 -2.39
CA VAL A 145 5.84 19.78 -1.55
C VAL A 145 7.22 19.66 -0.93
N THR A 146 7.25 19.54 0.39
CA THR A 146 8.45 19.25 1.19
C THR A 146 8.25 17.91 1.89
N LEU A 147 9.24 17.04 1.77
CA LEU A 147 9.28 15.75 2.43
C LEU A 147 10.15 15.88 3.69
N MET A 148 9.71 15.29 4.80
CA MET A 148 10.46 15.22 6.04
C MET A 148 10.82 13.78 6.37
N ARG A 149 12.10 13.47 6.59
CA ARG A 149 12.55 12.12 6.99
C ARG A 149 11.96 11.75 8.35
N THR A 150 11.31 10.58 8.43
CA THR A 150 10.81 10.00 9.67
C THR A 150 11.94 9.49 10.56
N THR A 151 11.79 9.58 11.88
CA THR A 151 12.78 9.07 12.86
C THR A 151 12.56 7.61 13.19
N ARG A 152 13.54 7.01 13.89
CA ARG A 152 13.41 5.71 14.53
C ARG A 152 12.14 5.55 15.37
N ASP A 153 11.84 6.49 16.26
CA ASP A 153 10.69 6.38 17.18
C ASP A 153 9.35 6.54 16.46
N GLU A 154 9.30 7.39 15.43
CA GLU A 154 8.14 7.50 14.54
C GLU A 154 7.91 6.17 13.79
N ASN A 155 8.99 5.54 13.30
CA ASN A 155 8.94 4.23 12.65
C ASN A 155 8.48 3.09 13.58
N VAL A 156 8.85 3.12 14.86
CA VAL A 156 8.28 2.22 15.87
C VAL A 156 6.76 2.41 15.96
N ALA A 157 6.27 3.65 16.04
CA ALA A 157 4.83 3.91 16.10
C ALA A 157 4.09 3.42 14.84
N PHE A 158 4.68 3.57 13.65
CA PHE A 158 4.10 3.06 12.41
C PHE A 158 4.04 1.53 12.41
N GLY A 159 5.13 0.88 12.84
CA GLY A 159 5.22 -0.57 12.91
C GLY A 159 4.20 -1.17 13.87
N THR A 160 3.98 -0.55 15.03
CA THR A 160 2.93 -0.95 15.96
C THR A 160 1.55 -0.81 15.33
N PHE A 161 1.24 0.36 14.75
CA PHE A 161 -0.06 0.60 14.12
C PHE A 161 -0.35 -0.42 13.01
N ILE A 162 0.61 -0.64 12.10
CA ILE A 162 0.45 -1.59 10.99
C ILE A 162 0.31 -3.02 11.54
N GLY A 163 1.20 -3.44 12.44
CA GLY A 163 1.18 -4.80 12.99
C GLY A 163 -0.13 -5.15 13.70
N GLU A 164 -0.70 -4.23 14.48
CA GLU A 164 -2.00 -4.39 15.13
C GLU A 164 -3.14 -4.58 14.12
N ARG A 165 -3.07 -3.89 12.97
CA ARG A 165 -4.09 -3.98 11.93
C ARG A 165 -3.99 -5.29 11.18
N LEU A 166 -2.78 -5.72 10.82
CA LEU A 166 -2.52 -7.03 10.21
C LEU A 166 -3.05 -8.17 11.11
N ASN A 167 -2.92 -8.04 12.43
CA ASN A 167 -3.43 -9.03 13.39
C ASN A 167 -4.94 -9.23 13.35
N ARG A 168 -5.68 -8.22 12.90
CA ARG A 168 -7.15 -8.21 12.83
C ARG A 168 -7.68 -8.67 11.47
N MET A 169 -6.83 -8.81 10.46
CA MET A 169 -7.24 -9.28 9.15
C MET A 169 -7.59 -10.77 9.19
N GLN A 170 -8.75 -11.08 8.60
CA GLN A 170 -9.31 -12.45 8.52
C GLN A 170 -8.98 -13.14 7.20
N GLY A 171 -8.66 -12.37 6.15
CA GLY A 171 -8.19 -12.90 4.87
C GLY A 171 -6.72 -13.33 4.91
N PRO A 172 -6.21 -13.95 3.83
CA PRO A 172 -4.80 -14.30 3.74
C PRO A 172 -3.94 -13.04 3.58
N VAL A 173 -2.87 -12.97 4.36
CA VAL A 173 -1.96 -11.83 4.46
C VAL A 173 -0.53 -12.25 4.14
N ARG A 174 0.13 -11.46 3.29
CA ARG A 174 1.58 -11.47 3.10
C ARG A 174 2.09 -10.04 3.30
N PHE A 175 3.07 -9.85 4.18
CA PHE A 175 3.64 -8.54 4.43
C PHE A 175 5.17 -8.61 4.24
N LEU A 176 5.69 -7.85 3.29
CA LEU A 176 7.09 -7.92 2.86
C LEU A 176 7.79 -6.62 3.23
N MET A 177 9.01 -6.72 3.75
CA MET A 177 9.80 -5.56 4.18
C MET A 177 11.15 -5.53 3.43
N PRO A 178 11.45 -4.47 2.66
CA PRO A 178 12.67 -4.37 1.84
C PRO A 178 13.87 -3.92 2.67
N GLU A 179 14.88 -4.79 2.81
CA GLU A 179 16.03 -4.54 3.70
C GLU A 179 16.98 -3.42 3.27
N ASN A 180 17.00 -3.06 1.97
CA ASN A 180 17.89 -2.02 1.43
C ASN A 180 17.12 -0.73 1.10
N GLY A 181 16.02 -0.51 1.81
CA GLY A 181 15.30 0.76 1.86
C GLY A 181 13.89 0.72 1.28
N VAL A 182 13.07 1.64 1.78
CA VAL A 182 11.61 1.66 1.58
C VAL A 182 11.16 2.69 0.52
N SER A 183 12.10 3.43 -0.08
CA SER A 183 11.82 4.43 -1.13
C SER A 183 13.04 4.66 -2.03
N SER A 184 12.88 5.45 -3.10
CA SER A 184 14.00 5.91 -3.93
C SER A 184 14.89 6.99 -3.27
N LEU A 185 14.44 7.58 -2.16
CA LEU A 185 15.21 8.51 -1.33
C LEU A 185 15.91 7.82 -0.16
N ASP A 186 15.53 6.58 0.13
CA ASP A 186 16.04 5.74 1.19
C ASP A 186 16.86 4.59 0.57
N SER A 187 18.10 4.93 0.21
CA SER A 187 19.08 4.00 -0.38
C SER A 187 20.47 4.56 -0.15
N PRO A 188 21.55 3.76 -0.14
CA PRO A 188 22.90 4.25 0.11
C PRO A 188 23.25 5.52 -0.68
N GLY A 189 23.65 6.58 0.03
CA GLY A 189 24.00 7.88 -0.55
C GLY A 189 22.82 8.80 -0.89
N LYS A 190 21.58 8.40 -0.59
CA LYS A 190 20.37 9.23 -0.79
C LYS A 190 19.99 9.99 0.49
N PRO A 191 19.24 11.10 0.37
CA PRO A 191 19.00 12.01 1.50
C PRO A 191 18.28 11.40 2.70
N PHE A 192 17.46 10.36 2.49
CA PHE A 192 16.66 9.71 3.53
C PHE A 192 17.18 8.34 3.94
N HIS A 193 18.38 7.95 3.49
CA HIS A 193 18.99 6.68 3.87
C HIS A 193 19.24 6.61 5.37
N ASP A 194 18.49 5.74 6.07
CA ASP A 194 18.62 5.51 7.50
C ASP A 194 18.26 4.05 7.86
N PRO A 195 19.24 3.13 7.74
CA PRO A 195 19.03 1.72 8.06
C PRO A 195 18.63 1.46 9.51
N GLU A 196 18.91 2.39 10.44
CA GLU A 196 18.50 2.24 11.84
C GLU A 196 16.99 2.45 11.98
N ALA A 197 16.46 3.50 11.35
CA ALA A 197 15.01 3.76 11.32
C ALA A 197 14.24 2.62 10.65
N ASP A 198 14.76 2.10 9.54
CA ASP A 198 14.12 1.01 8.80
C ASP A 198 14.14 -0.30 9.61
N ASN A 199 15.27 -0.63 10.25
CA ASN A 199 15.33 -1.80 11.12
C ASN A 199 14.39 -1.68 12.32
N ALA A 200 14.26 -0.48 12.92
CA ALA A 200 13.31 -0.27 14.00
C ALA A 200 11.85 -0.49 13.56
N LEU A 201 11.50 -0.06 12.34
CA LEU A 201 10.21 -0.36 11.73
C LEU A 201 10.02 -1.89 11.61
N PHE A 202 10.98 -2.59 11.01
CA PHE A 202 10.84 -4.00 10.69
C PHE A 202 10.77 -4.87 11.93
N GLU A 203 11.65 -4.64 12.90
CA GLU A 203 11.62 -5.34 14.18
C GLU A 203 10.31 -5.11 14.91
N THR A 204 9.75 -3.90 14.86
CA THR A 204 8.49 -3.60 15.53
C THR A 204 7.33 -4.35 14.88
N ILE A 205 7.27 -4.40 13.55
CA ILE A 205 6.26 -5.19 12.83
C ILE A 205 6.42 -6.68 13.16
N GLU A 206 7.64 -7.21 13.16
CA GLU A 206 7.91 -8.61 13.51
C GLU A 206 7.50 -8.97 14.93
N LYS A 207 7.74 -8.07 15.90
CA LYS A 207 7.35 -8.24 17.30
C LYS A 207 5.84 -8.13 17.50
N THR A 208 5.18 -7.26 16.74
CA THR A 208 3.74 -6.98 16.90
C THR A 208 2.88 -8.04 16.21
N VAL A 209 3.29 -8.55 15.05
CA VAL A 209 2.44 -9.46 14.25
C VAL A 209 2.49 -10.90 14.77
N VAL A 210 1.31 -11.43 15.10
CA VAL A 210 1.11 -12.85 15.39
C VAL A 210 1.01 -13.63 14.07
N LYS A 211 2.08 -14.33 13.72
CA LYS A 211 2.17 -15.15 12.49
C LYS A 211 1.24 -16.35 12.57
N SER A 212 0.66 -16.75 11.45
CA SER A 212 -0.21 -17.94 11.32
C SER A 212 -0.09 -18.53 9.91
N GLY A 213 -0.73 -19.66 9.64
CA GLY A 213 -0.76 -20.22 8.27
C GLY A 213 -1.37 -19.25 7.24
N GLY A 214 -2.27 -18.37 7.68
CA GLY A 214 -2.87 -17.33 6.83
C GLY A 214 -2.09 -16.01 6.80
N ARG A 215 -1.14 -15.78 7.71
CA ARG A 215 -0.47 -14.48 7.90
C ARG A 215 1.05 -14.63 8.00
N ARG A 216 1.75 -14.14 6.99
CA ARG A 216 3.21 -14.14 6.94
C ARG A 216 3.76 -12.71 6.91
N VAL A 217 4.82 -12.49 7.67
CA VAL A 217 5.67 -11.29 7.63
C VAL A 217 7.09 -11.76 7.35
N GLU A 218 7.73 -11.19 6.33
CA GLU A 218 9.08 -11.55 5.91
C GLU A 218 9.90 -10.34 5.46
N ARG A 219 11.20 -10.36 5.81
CA ARG A 219 12.19 -9.45 5.22
C ARG A 219 12.61 -9.99 3.86
N VAL A 220 12.90 -9.09 2.94
CA VAL A 220 13.37 -9.41 1.59
C VAL A 220 14.58 -8.55 1.28
N THR A 221 15.69 -9.20 0.96
CA THR A 221 16.91 -8.50 0.58
C THR A 221 16.72 -7.74 -0.73
N GLY A 222 16.89 -6.43 -0.67
CA GLY A 222 16.67 -5.50 -1.79
C GLY A 222 15.98 -4.21 -1.33
N ASN A 223 16.08 -3.18 -2.15
CA ASN A 223 15.27 -1.97 -2.03
C ASN A 223 13.85 -2.27 -2.55
N ILE A 224 12.86 -1.51 -2.10
CA ILE A 224 11.47 -1.65 -2.55
C ILE A 224 11.31 -1.62 -4.09
N ASN A 225 12.18 -0.87 -4.77
CA ASN A 225 12.15 -0.69 -6.22
C ASN A 225 13.00 -1.72 -6.99
N ASP A 226 13.69 -2.64 -6.29
CA ASP A 226 14.50 -3.67 -6.93
C ASP A 226 13.62 -4.77 -7.54
N ALA A 227 14.08 -5.33 -8.66
CA ALA A 227 13.40 -6.45 -9.32
C ALA A 227 13.23 -7.68 -8.40
N SER A 228 14.17 -7.91 -7.47
CA SER A 228 14.06 -9.00 -6.48
C SER A 228 12.88 -8.80 -5.54
N PHE A 229 12.61 -7.56 -5.10
CA PHE A 229 11.48 -7.23 -4.24
C PHE A 229 10.16 -7.35 -4.99
N VAL A 230 10.10 -6.86 -6.24
CA VAL A 230 8.94 -7.03 -7.13
C VAL A 230 8.62 -8.52 -7.32
N ALA A 231 9.63 -9.34 -7.61
CA ALA A 231 9.46 -10.78 -7.77
C ALA A 231 8.93 -11.45 -6.48
N ALA A 232 9.38 -10.99 -5.31
CA ALA A 232 8.89 -11.48 -4.02
C ALA A 232 7.42 -11.10 -3.79
N LEU A 233 7.02 -9.86 -4.10
CA LEU A 233 5.63 -9.41 -4.02
C LEU A 233 4.72 -10.21 -4.96
N LEU A 234 5.13 -10.44 -6.21
CA LEU A 234 4.38 -11.24 -7.19
C LEU A 234 4.20 -12.68 -6.72
N ARG A 235 5.27 -13.30 -6.21
CA ARG A 235 5.20 -14.65 -5.64
C ARG A 235 4.24 -14.68 -4.46
N ALA A 236 4.39 -13.75 -3.52
CA ALA A 236 3.54 -13.64 -2.34
C ALA A 236 2.07 -13.46 -2.73
N PHE A 237 1.78 -12.62 -3.72
CA PHE A 237 0.42 -12.44 -4.24
C PHE A 237 -0.11 -13.72 -4.89
N ARG A 238 0.63 -14.34 -5.81
CA ARG A 238 0.22 -15.58 -6.50
C ARG A 238 -0.04 -16.76 -5.55
N GLU A 239 0.63 -16.80 -4.38
CA GLU A 239 0.37 -17.80 -3.34
C GLU A 239 -1.03 -17.67 -2.71
N ILE A 240 -1.57 -16.46 -2.62
CA ILE A 240 -2.83 -16.16 -1.91
C ILE A 240 -3.94 -15.64 -2.81
N ALA A 241 -3.63 -15.39 -4.08
CA ALA A 241 -4.56 -14.85 -5.06
C ALA A 241 -5.71 -15.84 -5.29
N PRO A 242 -6.91 -15.34 -5.60
CA PRO A 242 -8.02 -16.20 -5.99
C PRO A 242 -7.62 -16.95 -7.27
N ARG A 243 -7.94 -18.24 -7.36
CA ARG A 243 -7.72 -19.00 -8.61
C ARG A 243 -8.59 -18.39 -9.71
N VAL A 244 -7.98 -17.71 -10.67
CA VAL A 244 -8.67 -16.98 -11.75
C VAL A 244 -9.47 -17.93 -12.66
N HIS A 245 -9.20 -19.25 -12.61
CA HIS A 245 -9.83 -20.27 -13.47
C HIS A 245 -10.23 -21.58 -12.76
N GLU A 246 -10.89 -21.52 -11.60
CA GLU A 246 -11.67 -22.69 -11.11
C GLU A 246 -13.12 -22.29 -10.89
N SER A 247 -13.88 -22.29 -11.98
CA SER A 247 -15.34 -22.39 -11.96
C SER A 247 -15.70 -23.29 -13.14
N ALA A 248 -16.16 -24.48 -12.78
CA ALA A 248 -16.71 -25.61 -13.54
C ALA A 248 -17.02 -25.40 -15.04
#